data_AF-A0A9D1JLP5-F1
#
_entry.id   AF-A0A9D1JLP5-F1
#
_cell.length_a   1.000
_cell.length_b   1.000
_cell.length_c   1.000
_cell.angle_alpha   90.00
_cell.angle_beta   90.00
_cell.angle_gamma   90.00
#
_symmetry.space_group_name_H-M   'P 1'
#
loop_
_entity.id
_entity.type
_entity.pdbx_description
1 polymer ?
#
loop_
_entity_poly.entity_id
_entity_poly.type
_entity_poly.pdbx_seq_one_letter_code
_entity_poly.pdbx_strand_id
1 'polypeptide(L)'
;MKTFKMPSHENMDFVFHIETYTTNGNTYVGIDCKEDDFWEPYANLTVNLDMILDFNQAFIDTNNLDEEFIKYLEEQGFISNTGLKRQSGFVLYPLYTLNLDKIEEYSRWKN
;
A
#
# COMPACT_ATOMS: atom_id res chain seq x y z
N MET A 1 0.97 7.22 16.15
CA MET A 1 1.03 6.35 14.97
C MET A 1 2.08 5.28 15.24
N LYS A 2 1.83 4.03 14.85
CA LYS A 2 2.84 2.97 14.84
C LYS A 2 3.69 3.08 13.56
N THR A 3 4.93 2.63 13.62
CA THR A 3 5.77 2.43 12.43
C THR A 3 6.02 0.94 12.23
N PHE A 4 6.32 0.52 11.00
CA PHE A 4 6.83 -0.82 10.70
C PHE A 4 8.20 -0.74 10.05
N LYS A 5 8.96 -1.83 10.12
CA LYS A 5 10.30 -1.94 9.54
C LYS A 5 10.34 -3.07 8.54
N MET A 6 10.98 -2.80 7.40
CA MET A 6 11.30 -3.83 6.42
C MET A 6 12.63 -4.50 6.78
N PRO A 7 12.73 -5.84 6.73
CA PRO A 7 14.00 -6.53 6.93
C PRO A 7 15.12 -6.05 5.99
N SER A 8 14.77 -5.70 4.75
CA SER A 8 15.72 -5.18 3.76
C SER A 8 16.12 -3.71 3.98
N HIS A 9 15.45 -2.99 4.88
CA HIS A 9 15.64 -1.55 5.14
C HIS A 9 15.58 -1.25 6.65
N GLU A 10 16.42 -1.94 7.44
CA GLU A 10 16.35 -1.90 8.93
C GLU A 10 16.50 -0.49 9.53
N ASN A 11 17.22 0.40 8.83
CA ASN A 11 17.46 1.78 9.26
C ASN A 11 16.30 2.73 8.99
N MET A 12 15.27 2.28 8.25
CA MET A 12 14.10 3.08 7.91
C MET A 12 12.91 2.69 8.79
N ASP A 13 12.06 3.67 9.08
CA ASP A 13 10.73 3.46 9.62
C ASP A 13 9.69 3.78 8.56
N PHE A 14 8.69 2.93 8.39
CA PHE A 14 7.63 3.09 7.40
C PHE A 14 6.28 3.32 8.05
N VAL A 15 5.46 4.12 7.38
CA VAL A 15 4.10 4.46 7.77
C VAL A 15 3.23 4.54 6.52
N PHE A 16 1.92 4.49 6.71
CA PHE A 16 0.97 4.65 5.62
C PHE A 16 0.34 6.05 5.61
N HIS A 17 -0.34 6.36 4.53
CA HIS A 17 -1.40 7.35 4.48
C HIS A 17 -2.51 6.87 3.57
N ILE A 18 -3.75 7.20 3.95
CA ILE A 18 -4.95 6.75 3.26
C ILE A 18 -5.64 7.98 2.67
N GLU A 19 -5.90 7.94 1.37
CA GLU A 19 -6.73 8.92 0.68
C GLU A 19 -7.64 8.21 -0.34
N THR A 20 -8.12 8.93 -1.34
CA THR A 20 -8.92 8.37 -2.44
C THR A 20 -8.42 8.89 -3.78
N TYR A 21 -8.35 8.02 -4.79
CA TYR A 21 -8.11 8.44 -6.16
C TYR A 21 -9.22 9.36 -6.66
N THR A 22 -8.84 10.52 -7.19
CA THR A 22 -9.79 11.55 -7.64
C THR A 22 -10.68 11.12 -8.80
N THR A 23 -10.25 10.14 -9.60
CA THR A 23 -10.97 9.74 -10.82
C THR A 23 -12.17 8.84 -10.55
N ASN A 24 -12.15 8.02 -9.50
CA ASN A 24 -13.20 7.03 -9.23
C ASN A 24 -13.51 6.82 -7.74
N GLY A 25 -12.81 7.51 -6.84
CA GLY A 25 -13.04 7.39 -5.39
C GLY A 25 -12.51 6.10 -4.78
N ASN A 26 -11.76 5.28 -5.52
CA ASN A 26 -11.13 4.09 -4.94
C ASN A 26 -10.14 4.49 -3.84
N THR A 27 -10.01 3.62 -2.84
CA THR A 27 -9.03 3.79 -1.78
C THR A 27 -7.61 3.86 -2.34
N TYR A 28 -6.90 4.90 -1.94
CA TYR A 28 -5.48 5.06 -2.18
C TYR A 28 -4.73 4.81 -0.88
N VAL A 29 -3.66 4.02 -0.95
CA VAL A 29 -2.72 3.87 0.16
C VAL A 29 -1.33 4.22 -0.35
N GLY A 30 -0.72 5.23 0.24
CA GLY A 30 0.69 5.56 0.06
C GLY A 30 1.53 5.08 1.25
N ILE A 31 2.84 5.04 1.02
CA ILE A 31 3.85 4.66 2.00
C ILE A 31 4.83 5.83 2.10
N ASP A 32 5.04 6.32 3.32
CA ASP A 32 6.11 7.26 3.66
C ASP A 32 7.20 6.50 4.44
N CYS A 33 8.46 6.90 4.27
CA CYS A 33 9.56 6.44 5.10
C CYS A 33 10.16 7.60 5.90
N LYS A 34 10.84 7.26 7.00
CA LYS A 34 11.64 8.20 7.78
C LYS A 34 13.13 7.88 7.61
N GLU A 35 13.87 8.84 7.07
CA GLU A 35 15.33 8.81 6.94
C GLU A 35 15.90 10.09 7.57
N ASP A 36 16.94 9.96 8.40
CA ASP A 36 17.62 11.09 9.07
C ASP A 36 16.69 12.10 9.77
N ASP A 37 15.67 11.58 10.46
CA ASP A 37 14.65 12.35 11.15
C ASP A 37 13.58 13.08 10.29
N PHE A 38 13.64 12.94 8.97
CA PHE A 38 12.67 13.51 8.04
C PHE A 38 11.79 12.45 7.39
N TRP A 39 10.51 12.78 7.23
CA TRP A 39 9.55 11.91 6.55
C TRP A 39 9.45 12.28 5.08
N GLU A 40 9.62 11.28 4.20
CA GLU A 40 9.55 11.44 2.76
C GLU A 40 8.63 10.39 2.12
N PRO A 41 7.98 10.70 0.99
CA PRO A 41 7.23 9.70 0.23
C PRO A 41 8.15 8.59 -0.26
N TYR A 42 7.78 7.34 0.01
CA TYR A 42 8.55 6.17 -0.43
C TYR A 42 7.96 5.57 -1.70
N ALA A 43 6.68 5.19 -1.67
CA ALA A 43 6.00 4.55 -2.79
C ALA A 43 4.48 4.61 -2.64
N ASN A 44 3.77 4.33 -3.73
CA ASN A 44 2.35 4.03 -3.66
C ASN A 44 2.18 2.52 -3.44
N LEU A 45 1.40 2.12 -2.43
CA LEU A 45 1.02 0.72 -2.26
C LEU A 45 0.00 0.31 -3.33
N THR A 46 -0.94 1.20 -3.61
CA THR A 46 -2.03 0.95 -4.55
C THR A 46 -1.74 1.56 -5.92
N VAL A 47 -2.32 0.97 -6.96
CA VAL A 47 -2.43 1.56 -8.30
C VAL A 47 -3.89 1.63 -8.72
N ASN A 48 -4.29 2.72 -9.36
CA ASN A 48 -5.64 2.84 -9.90
C ASN A 48 -5.70 2.40 -11.35
N LEU A 49 -6.63 1.51 -11.68
CA LEU A 49 -6.82 0.97 -13.03
C LEU A 49 -8.19 1.39 -13.63
N ASP A 50 -8.81 2.45 -13.12
CA ASP A 50 -10.11 2.96 -13.57
C ASP A 50 -11.25 1.91 -13.52
N MET A 51 -11.19 1.03 -12.52
CA MET A 51 -12.30 0.14 -12.14
C MET A 51 -12.88 0.61 -10.82
N ILE A 52 -14.19 0.52 -10.64
CA ILE A 52 -14.80 0.71 -9.33
C ILE A 52 -14.55 -0.56 -8.51
N LEU A 53 -13.97 -0.41 -7.33
CA LEU A 53 -13.67 -1.49 -6.40
C LEU A 53 -14.48 -1.33 -5.10
N ASP A 54 -14.57 -2.41 -4.33
CA ASP A 54 -15.02 -2.29 -2.95
C ASP A 54 -14.05 -1.38 -2.16
N PHE A 55 -14.56 -0.66 -1.16
CA PHE A 55 -13.77 0.36 -0.43
C PHE A 55 -12.49 -0.21 0.21
N ASN A 56 -12.46 -1.49 0.53
CA ASN A 56 -11.30 -2.17 1.10
C ASN A 56 -10.56 -3.04 0.07
N GLN A 57 -10.74 -2.78 -1.23
CA GLN A 57 -10.03 -3.48 -2.29
C GLN A 57 -9.20 -2.49 -3.10
N ALA A 58 -7.99 -2.93 -3.46
CA ALA A 58 -7.12 -2.17 -4.34
C ALA A 58 -6.20 -3.10 -5.13
N PHE A 59 -5.82 -2.67 -6.32
CA PHE A 59 -4.71 -3.30 -7.04
C PHE A 59 -3.40 -2.82 -6.42
N ILE A 60 -2.47 -3.75 -6.16
CA ILE A 60 -1.17 -3.44 -5.56
C ILE A 60 -0.16 -3.11 -6.66
N ASP A 61 0.61 -2.05 -6.49
CA ASP A 61 1.62 -1.58 -7.45
C ASP A 61 2.87 -2.47 -7.45
N THR A 62 2.77 -3.64 -8.06
CA THR A 62 3.91 -4.55 -8.27
C THR A 62 4.95 -4.03 -9.29
N ASN A 63 4.74 -2.86 -9.90
CA ASN A 63 5.68 -2.28 -10.85
C ASN A 63 6.73 -1.40 -10.15
N ASN A 64 6.35 -0.76 -9.05
CA ASN A 64 7.23 0.14 -8.29
C ASN A 64 7.53 -0.36 -6.87
N LEU A 65 6.88 -1.42 -6.41
CA LEU A 65 7.19 -2.09 -5.14
C LEU A 65 7.74 -3.50 -5.37
N ASP A 66 8.81 -3.79 -4.62
CA ASP A 66 9.47 -5.09 -4.64
C ASP A 66 8.58 -6.19 -4.03
N GLU A 67 8.71 -7.40 -4.57
CA GLU A 67 7.94 -8.57 -4.14
C GLU A 67 8.11 -8.88 -2.64
N GLU A 68 9.31 -8.67 -2.09
CA GLU A 68 9.58 -8.84 -0.66
C GLU A 68 8.75 -7.89 0.20
N PHE A 69 8.57 -6.64 -0.23
CA PHE A 69 7.76 -5.66 0.49
C PHE A 69 6.29 -6.09 0.52
N ILE A 70 5.76 -6.49 -0.62
CA ILE A 70 4.37 -6.93 -0.74
C ILE A 70 4.14 -8.18 0.11
N LYS A 71 5.06 -9.14 0.05
CA LYS A 71 5.00 -10.36 0.85
C LYS A 71 5.05 -10.06 2.34
N TYR A 72 5.92 -9.17 2.79
CA TYR A 72 5.96 -8.74 4.18
C TYR A 72 4.61 -8.14 4.63
N LEU A 73 4.02 -7.26 3.82
CA LEU A 73 2.71 -6.67 4.15
C LEU A 73 1.60 -7.72 4.26
N GLU A 74 1.62 -8.74 3.40
CA GLU A 74 0.69 -9.87 3.44
C GLU A 74 0.91 -10.73 4.69
N GLU A 75 2.15 -11.11 5.00
CA GLU A 75 2.50 -11.90 6.19
C GLU A 75 2.17 -11.17 7.50
N GLN A 76 2.33 -9.84 7.51
CA GLN A 76 1.89 -9.02 8.64
C GLN A 76 0.38 -8.82 8.65
N GLY A 77 -0.38 -9.15 7.60
CA GLY A 77 -1.83 -9.01 7.58
C GLY A 77 -2.34 -7.58 7.37
N PHE A 78 -1.54 -6.73 6.72
CA PHE A 78 -2.00 -5.43 6.20
C PHE A 78 -2.84 -5.61 4.94
N ILE A 79 -2.52 -6.61 4.13
CA ILE A 79 -3.20 -6.93 2.88
C ILE A 79 -3.42 -8.45 2.78
N SER A 80 -4.45 -8.88 2.04
CA SER A 80 -4.72 -10.29 1.75
C SER A 80 -5.01 -10.48 0.27
N ASN A 81 -4.31 -11.40 -0.39
CA ASN A 81 -4.49 -11.65 -1.81
C ASN A 81 -5.89 -12.23 -2.10
N THR A 82 -6.58 -11.72 -3.12
CA THR A 82 -7.89 -12.23 -3.53
C THR A 82 -7.81 -13.36 -4.56
N GLY A 83 -6.63 -13.58 -5.15
CA GLY A 83 -6.40 -14.46 -6.30
C GLY A 83 -6.73 -13.81 -7.66
N LEU A 84 -7.39 -12.66 -7.66
CA LEU A 84 -7.74 -11.92 -8.88
C LEU A 84 -6.58 -11.02 -9.33
N LYS A 85 -6.47 -10.81 -10.64
CA LYS A 85 -5.43 -9.97 -11.25
C LYS A 85 -5.99 -9.22 -12.45
N ARG A 86 -5.38 -8.09 -12.77
CA ARG A 86 -5.71 -7.30 -13.96
C ARG A 86 -4.45 -6.84 -14.68
N GLN A 87 -4.45 -7.01 -16.00
CA GLN A 87 -3.37 -6.52 -16.84
C GLN A 87 -3.59 -5.04 -17.18
N SER A 88 -2.51 -4.25 -17.11
CA SER A 88 -2.43 -2.91 -17.68
C SER A 88 -1.05 -2.73 -18.32
N GLY A 89 -1.04 -2.51 -19.64
CA GLY A 89 0.20 -2.59 -20.42
C GLY A 89 0.85 -3.97 -20.31
N PHE A 90 2.12 -4.01 -19.92
CA PHE A 90 2.91 -5.23 -19.74
C PHE A 90 2.91 -5.77 -18.30
N VAL A 91 2.19 -5.12 -17.38
CA VAL A 91 2.19 -5.48 -15.96
C VAL A 91 0.86 -6.14 -15.58
N LEU A 92 0.94 -7.18 -14.75
CA LEU A 92 -0.22 -7.88 -14.20
C LEU A 92 -0.35 -7.54 -12.71
N TYR A 93 -1.25 -6.62 -12.39
CA TYR A 93 -1.46 -6.13 -11.03
C TYR A 93 -2.44 -7.04 -10.27
N PRO A 94 -2.06 -7.57 -9.10
CA PRO A 94 -2.94 -8.39 -8.28
C PRO A 94 -3.90 -7.52 -7.46
N LEU A 95 -5.13 -8.01 -7.30
CA LEU A 95 -6.13 -7.39 -6.43
C LEU A 95 -5.99 -7.95 -5.01
N TYR A 96 -5.92 -7.06 -4.03
CA TYR A 96 -5.85 -7.39 -2.62
C TYR A 96 -7.01 -6.77 -1.86
N THR A 97 -7.41 -7.43 -0.77
CA THR A 97 -8.19 -6.82 0.31
C THR A 97 -7.26 -6.12 1.27
N LEU A 98 -7.55 -4.87 1.59
CA LEU A 98 -6.85 -4.01 2.54
C LEU A 98 -7.46 -4.18 3.93
N ASN A 99 -6.61 -4.41 4.94
CA ASN A 99 -7.00 -4.33 6.34
C ASN A 99 -6.92 -2.87 6.79
N LEU A 100 -7.92 -2.07 6.42
CA LEU A 100 -7.91 -0.62 6.65
C LEU A 100 -7.77 -0.25 8.12
N ASP A 101 -8.44 -0.96 9.03
CA ASP A 101 -8.32 -0.74 10.48
C ASP A 101 -6.86 -0.87 10.93
N LYS A 102 -6.16 -1.91 10.46
CA LYS A 102 -4.75 -2.10 10.79
C LYS A 102 -3.87 -1.06 10.11
N ILE A 103 -4.08 -0.77 8.82
CA ILE A 103 -3.31 0.25 8.08
C ILE A 103 -3.42 1.61 8.80
N GLU A 104 -4.60 1.96 9.30
CA GLU A 104 -4.86 3.23 9.98
C GLU A 104 -4.10 3.36 11.33
N GLU A 105 -3.82 2.26 12.03
CA GLU A 105 -2.94 2.29 13.22
C GLU A 105 -1.52 2.79 12.90
N TYR A 106 -1.08 2.58 11.66
CA TYR A 106 0.22 2.96 11.10
C TYR A 106 0.10 4.16 10.17
N SER A 107 -1.07 4.81 10.08
CA SER A 107 -1.27 5.99 9.25
C SER A 107 -0.71 7.25 9.92
N ARG A 108 0.00 8.05 9.12
CA ARG A 108 0.57 9.34 9.52
C ARG A 108 -0.47 10.43 9.64
N TRP A 109 -1.54 10.31 8.90
CA TRP A 109 -2.64 11.26 8.87
C TRP A 109 -3.85 10.55 9.47
N LYS A 110 -4.34 11.09 10.57
CA LYS A 110 -5.64 10.72 11.11
C LYS A 110 -6.61 11.79 10.67
N ASN A 111 -7.66 11.40 9.97
CA ASN A 111 -8.83 12.25 9.81
C ASN A 111 -9.58 12.38 11.14
#